data_AF-A0A1X7KD32-F1
#
_entry.id   AF-A0A1X7KD32-F1
#
_cell.length_a   1.000
_cell.length_b   1.000
_cell.length_c   1.000
_cell.angle_alpha   90.00
_cell.angle_beta   90.00
_cell.angle_gamma   90.00
#
_symmetry.space_group_name_H-M   'P 1'
#
loop_
_entity.id
_entity.type
_entity.pdbx_description
1 polymer ?
#
loop_
_entity_poly.entity_id
_entity_poly.type
_entity_poly.pdbx_seq_one_letter_code
_entity_poly.pdbx_strand_id
1 'polypeptide(L)'
;MVNIKRNDLKLSYPSIYNIRPDINEISIYHCKDFFEKDEEDYVLDEYYGTVFSASAYERMCPYGISSEMLYYDCMGKYHDYYEVVDYLRVPYRKIPIYEVADNNQAKQIIQHVTDYNRDYNILFRGQGTYYTINRSPEERDLLYGESKAKEPSFLSSHCRPNINLDEKFLQSLWNWQGRMLLNDIGVDLYNELPNTEYMDYFHSKQEIEGTFKLSLFSLGMAQHYGMPSVGLDLTDDYRTALCFASNKFTYDSNNNLNVKLLDDFSKSMIYVFKCPRNVVFPYSYTKPKNFPKCRPDCQHAWFGHVGWGFAKNQMGMHLACCIKVTKEMYASIDQNYLKSLFPSSKDDPVLEHFLKIKRKSFYDPAVINVVNRIYDVIF
;
A
#
# COMPACT_ATOMS: atom_id res chain seq x y z
N MET A 1 9.70 -18.29 5.89
CA MET A 1 8.70 -18.76 6.90
C MET A 1 9.34 -18.75 8.29
N VAL A 2 8.56 -18.68 9.38
CA VAL A 2 9.09 -18.72 10.77
C VAL A 2 8.49 -19.90 11.54
N ASN A 3 9.34 -20.75 12.11
CA ASN A 3 8.88 -21.83 12.98
C ASN A 3 8.47 -21.27 14.35
N ILE A 4 7.28 -21.63 14.82
CA ILE A 4 6.74 -21.24 16.13
C ILE A 4 6.19 -22.47 16.86
N LYS A 5 6.27 -22.47 18.19
CA LYS A 5 5.78 -23.57 19.03
C LYS A 5 4.34 -23.33 19.45
N ARG A 6 3.61 -24.39 19.81
CA ARG A 6 2.22 -24.33 20.32
C ARG A 6 2.00 -23.28 21.43
N ASN A 7 2.99 -23.07 22.29
CA ASN A 7 2.91 -22.13 23.42
C ASN A 7 3.50 -20.73 23.12
N ASP A 8 3.82 -20.42 21.85
CA ASP A 8 4.31 -19.09 21.49
C ASP A 8 3.22 -18.04 21.77
N LEU A 9 3.60 -16.94 22.44
CA LEU A 9 2.71 -15.83 22.77
C LEU A 9 2.00 -15.23 21.54
N LYS A 10 2.61 -15.37 20.36
CA LYS A 10 2.02 -14.97 19.07
C LYS A 10 0.70 -15.68 18.78
N LEU A 11 0.58 -16.95 19.17
CA LEU A 11 -0.65 -17.74 19.00
C LEU A 11 -1.69 -17.43 20.07
N SER A 12 -1.24 -17.06 21.28
CA SER A 12 -2.14 -16.68 22.37
C SER A 12 -2.74 -15.28 22.19
N TYR A 13 -2.03 -14.38 21.50
CA TYR A 13 -2.44 -12.98 21.30
C TYR A 13 -2.32 -12.53 19.83
N PRO A 14 -2.97 -13.21 18.88
CA PRO A 14 -2.75 -13.02 17.45
C PRO A 14 -3.00 -11.57 16.99
N SER A 15 -3.99 -10.89 17.59
CA SER A 15 -4.30 -9.49 17.28
C SER A 15 -3.20 -8.50 17.66
N ILE A 16 -2.37 -8.79 18.67
CA ILE A 16 -1.25 -7.93 19.08
C ILE A 16 -0.11 -8.00 18.07
N TYR A 17 0.01 -9.12 17.36
CA TYR A 17 1.11 -9.41 16.45
C TYR A 17 0.72 -9.30 14.97
N ASN A 18 -0.53 -8.90 14.68
CA ASN A 18 -1.13 -8.93 13.35
C ASN A 18 -1.03 -10.30 12.68
N ILE A 19 -1.38 -11.35 13.43
CA ILE A 19 -1.46 -12.73 12.97
C ILE A 19 -2.94 -13.09 12.84
N ARG A 20 -3.28 -13.90 11.84
CA ARG A 20 -4.64 -14.41 11.68
C ARG A 20 -4.93 -15.41 12.80
N PRO A 21 -6.13 -15.35 13.41
CA PRO A 21 -6.50 -16.29 14.47
C PRO A 21 -6.73 -17.71 13.93
N ASP A 22 -7.01 -17.84 12.64
CA ASP A 22 -7.25 -19.12 11.97
C ASP A 22 -5.93 -19.87 11.77
N ILE A 23 -5.87 -21.12 12.23
CA ILE A 23 -4.76 -22.04 11.99
C ILE A 23 -5.21 -23.07 10.95
N ASN A 24 -4.34 -23.40 10.00
CA ASN A 24 -4.63 -24.36 8.92
C ASN A 24 -5.83 -23.95 8.05
N GLU A 25 -5.95 -22.66 7.74
CA GLU A 25 -6.79 -22.25 6.62
C GLU A 25 -6.11 -22.71 5.32
N ILE A 26 -6.74 -23.63 4.59
CA ILE A 26 -6.14 -24.29 3.42
C ILE A 26 -7.06 -24.08 2.21
N SER A 27 -6.45 -23.81 1.06
CA SER A 27 -7.17 -23.67 -0.21
C SER A 27 -7.95 -24.92 -0.55
N ILE A 28 -9.10 -24.80 -1.22
CA ILE A 28 -9.80 -25.96 -1.79
C ILE A 28 -9.01 -26.65 -2.92
N TYR A 29 -8.02 -25.97 -3.50
CA TYR A 29 -7.13 -26.47 -4.55
C TYR A 29 -5.80 -27.00 -3.97
N HIS A 30 -5.85 -27.59 -2.77
CA HIS A 30 -4.68 -28.15 -2.09
C HIS A 30 -4.36 -29.56 -2.58
N CYS A 31 -3.14 -30.04 -2.30
CA CYS A 31 -2.78 -31.45 -2.53
C CYS A 31 -3.60 -32.36 -1.60
N LYS A 32 -4.27 -33.39 -2.14
CA LYS A 32 -5.19 -34.28 -1.40
C LYS A 32 -4.51 -35.25 -0.42
N ASP A 33 -3.23 -35.08 -0.14
CA ASP A 33 -2.53 -35.95 0.79
C ASP A 33 -3.11 -35.80 2.19
N PHE A 34 -3.64 -36.91 2.72
CA PHE A 34 -4.10 -36.98 4.09
C PHE A 34 -2.91 -36.82 5.03
N PHE A 35 -3.02 -35.95 6.02
CA PHE A 35 -1.99 -35.77 7.04
C PHE A 35 -2.61 -35.88 8.43
N GLU A 36 -1.85 -36.43 9.37
CA GLU A 36 -2.18 -36.34 10.79
C GLU A 36 -1.76 -34.96 11.29
N LYS A 37 -2.60 -34.34 12.10
CA LYS A 37 -2.33 -33.00 12.62
C LYS A 37 -1.20 -33.09 13.64
N ASP A 38 -0.04 -32.56 13.30
CA ASP A 38 1.03 -32.35 14.30
C ASP A 38 0.55 -31.29 15.30
N GLU A 39 0.47 -31.65 16.58
CA GLU A 39 -0.09 -30.76 17.59
C GLU A 39 0.90 -29.71 18.14
N GLU A 40 2.20 -29.88 17.92
CA GLU A 40 3.23 -29.12 18.63
C GLU A 40 3.99 -28.07 17.80
N ASP A 41 4.13 -28.31 16.50
CA ASP A 41 4.96 -27.50 15.61
C ASP A 41 4.14 -26.76 14.54
N TYR A 42 4.33 -25.44 14.52
CA TYR A 42 3.66 -24.54 13.59
C TYR A 42 4.66 -23.73 12.79
N VAL A 43 4.21 -23.26 11.63
CA VAL A 43 4.94 -22.41 10.72
C VAL A 43 4.10 -21.17 10.43
N LEU A 44 4.69 -20.00 10.64
CA LEU A 44 4.10 -18.68 10.40
C LEU A 44 4.62 -18.09 9.09
N ASP A 45 3.70 -17.68 8.23
CA ASP A 45 3.99 -16.84 7.08
C ASP A 45 3.93 -15.35 7.45
N GLU A 46 5.09 -14.74 7.68
CA GLU A 46 5.20 -13.32 8.12
C GLU A 46 4.71 -12.30 7.08
N TYR A 47 4.47 -12.73 5.83
CA TYR A 47 3.92 -11.85 4.80
C TYR A 47 2.41 -11.70 4.92
N TYR A 48 1.70 -12.73 5.38
CA TYR A 48 0.23 -12.73 5.43
C TYR A 48 -0.34 -13.06 6.81
N GLY A 49 0.51 -13.28 7.80
CA GLY A 49 0.12 -13.62 9.17
C GLY A 49 -0.61 -14.95 9.27
N THR A 50 -0.42 -15.87 8.32
CA THR A 50 -1.13 -17.15 8.31
C THR A 50 -0.29 -18.22 9.01
N VAL A 51 -0.94 -19.04 9.82
CA VAL A 51 -0.29 -20.09 10.62
C VAL A 51 -0.73 -21.46 10.12
N PHE A 52 0.24 -22.33 9.90
CA PHE A 52 0.05 -23.73 9.52
C PHE A 52 0.68 -24.65 10.54
N SER A 53 0.17 -25.86 10.72
CA SER A 53 0.95 -26.96 11.29
C SER A 53 2.05 -27.34 10.31
N ALA A 54 3.19 -27.83 10.81
CA ALA A 54 4.34 -28.20 9.98
C ALA A 54 3.95 -29.18 8.86
N SER A 55 3.22 -30.26 9.19
CA SER A 55 2.67 -31.21 8.22
C SER A 55 1.79 -30.59 7.13
N ALA A 56 0.93 -29.63 7.48
CA ALA A 56 0.05 -28.98 6.50
C ALA A 56 0.87 -28.12 5.53
N TYR A 57 1.85 -27.38 6.05
CA TYR A 57 2.76 -26.57 5.24
C TYR A 57 3.61 -27.42 4.29
N GLU A 58 4.14 -28.56 4.75
CA GLU A 58 5.05 -29.40 3.98
C GLU A 58 4.37 -30.25 2.89
N ARG A 59 3.08 -30.56 3.03
CA ARG A 59 2.42 -31.58 2.20
C ARG A 59 1.25 -31.07 1.37
N MET A 60 0.67 -29.93 1.69
CA MET A 60 -0.66 -29.60 1.15
C MET A 60 -0.70 -28.46 0.14
N CYS A 61 0.37 -27.68 -0.04
CA CYS A 61 0.26 -26.43 -0.81
C CYS A 61 -0.86 -25.55 -0.24
N PRO A 62 -0.73 -25.02 1.00
CA PRO A 62 -1.85 -24.41 1.71
C PRO A 62 -2.52 -23.25 0.95
N TYR A 63 -1.80 -22.51 0.11
CA TYR A 63 -2.38 -21.45 -0.73
C TYR A 63 -2.96 -21.93 -2.06
N GLY A 64 -2.89 -23.24 -2.32
CA GLY A 64 -3.46 -23.95 -3.46
C GLY A 64 -2.53 -24.02 -4.67
N ILE A 65 -2.66 -25.11 -5.42
CA ILE A 65 -1.87 -25.42 -6.60
C ILE A 65 -2.25 -24.45 -7.73
N SER A 66 -1.28 -23.65 -8.20
CA SER A 66 -1.50 -22.59 -9.20
C SER A 66 -2.10 -23.08 -10.53
N SER A 67 -1.76 -24.30 -10.96
CA SER A 67 -2.23 -24.88 -12.23
C SER A 67 -3.70 -25.32 -12.17
N GLU A 68 -4.19 -25.72 -10.99
CA GLU A 68 -5.57 -26.17 -10.78
C GLU A 68 -6.53 -25.02 -10.44
N MET A 69 -5.98 -23.90 -9.96
CA MET A 69 -6.77 -22.76 -9.52
C MET A 69 -7.29 -21.94 -10.70
N LEU A 70 -8.60 -21.67 -10.68
CA LEU A 70 -9.24 -20.72 -11.58
C LEU A 70 -8.80 -19.28 -11.26
N TYR A 71 -8.87 -18.40 -12.26
CA TYR A 71 -8.66 -16.97 -12.03
C TYR A 71 -9.71 -16.42 -11.06
N TYR A 72 -9.29 -15.46 -10.24
CA TYR A 72 -10.15 -14.84 -9.26
C TYR A 72 -11.25 -14.04 -9.95
N ASP A 73 -12.50 -14.45 -9.73
CA ASP A 73 -13.65 -13.75 -10.24
C ASP A 73 -13.89 -12.44 -9.46
N CYS A 74 -13.61 -11.33 -10.12
CA CYS A 74 -13.86 -9.98 -9.61
C CYS A 74 -14.85 -9.18 -10.46
N MET A 75 -15.43 -9.77 -11.52
CA MET A 75 -16.29 -9.07 -12.48
C MET A 75 -17.57 -9.86 -12.84
N GLY A 76 -17.79 -11.03 -12.23
CA GLY A 76 -18.91 -11.91 -12.51
C GLY A 76 -18.95 -12.33 -13.98
N LYS A 77 -20.13 -12.17 -14.61
CA LYS A 77 -20.35 -12.53 -16.02
C LYS A 77 -19.42 -11.84 -17.02
N TYR A 78 -18.68 -10.80 -16.61
CA TYR A 78 -17.80 -10.07 -17.50
C TYR A 78 -16.36 -10.59 -17.55
N HIS A 79 -16.03 -11.61 -16.73
CA HIS A 79 -14.68 -12.15 -16.63
C HIS A 79 -14.10 -12.61 -17.97
N ASP A 80 -14.92 -13.31 -18.77
CA ASP A 80 -14.47 -13.93 -20.03
C ASP A 80 -14.44 -12.97 -21.24
N TYR A 81 -14.83 -11.69 -21.10
CA TYR A 81 -14.75 -10.72 -22.20
C TYR A 81 -13.36 -10.09 -22.37
N TYR A 82 -12.46 -10.26 -21.40
CA TYR A 82 -11.15 -9.62 -21.39
C TYR A 82 -10.03 -10.66 -21.42
N GLU A 83 -8.99 -10.39 -22.20
CA GLU A 83 -7.86 -11.30 -22.34
C GLU A 83 -6.97 -11.25 -21.09
N VAL A 84 -6.75 -12.42 -20.48
CA VAL A 84 -5.80 -12.60 -19.38
C VAL A 84 -4.46 -13.04 -19.96
N VAL A 85 -3.45 -12.20 -19.84
CA VAL A 85 -2.11 -12.45 -20.42
C VAL A 85 -1.12 -13.06 -19.44
N ASP A 86 -1.36 -12.88 -18.14
CA ASP A 86 -0.49 -13.37 -17.07
C ASP A 86 -1.28 -13.40 -15.74
N TYR A 87 -0.65 -13.83 -14.65
CA TYR A 87 -1.27 -13.81 -13.32
C TYR A 87 -0.29 -13.52 -12.19
N LEU A 88 -0.87 -13.12 -11.07
CA LEU A 88 -0.20 -13.04 -9.77
C LEU A 88 -0.82 -14.04 -8.80
N ARG A 89 -0.03 -14.51 -7.85
CA ARG A 89 -0.49 -15.36 -6.76
C ARG A 89 -0.49 -14.59 -5.47
N VAL A 90 -1.60 -14.69 -4.76
CA VAL A 90 -1.74 -14.30 -3.36
C VAL A 90 -2.41 -15.47 -2.65
N PRO A 91 -2.41 -15.53 -1.30
CA PRO A 91 -3.06 -16.63 -0.60
C PRO A 91 -4.48 -16.89 -1.13
N TYR A 92 -4.68 -18.15 -1.51
CA TYR A 92 -5.95 -18.72 -1.98
C TYR A 92 -6.52 -18.15 -3.28
N ARG A 93 -5.81 -17.28 -4.02
CA ARG A 93 -6.34 -16.65 -5.25
C ARG A 93 -5.32 -16.44 -6.35
N LYS A 94 -5.71 -16.77 -7.58
CA LYS A 94 -4.95 -16.53 -8.80
C LYS A 94 -5.46 -15.25 -9.46
N ILE A 95 -4.74 -14.16 -9.27
CA ILE A 95 -5.16 -12.83 -9.69
C ILE A 95 -4.88 -12.64 -11.19
N PRO A 96 -5.90 -12.34 -12.02
CA PRO A 96 -5.70 -12.13 -13.45
C PRO A 96 -4.99 -10.80 -13.74
N ILE A 97 -4.07 -10.82 -14.71
CA ILE A 97 -3.51 -9.63 -15.34
C ILE A 97 -4.16 -9.48 -16.72
N TYR A 98 -4.97 -8.45 -16.90
CA TYR A 98 -5.63 -8.16 -18.16
C TYR A 98 -4.75 -7.30 -19.07
N GLU A 99 -4.76 -7.64 -20.35
CA GLU A 99 -4.27 -6.76 -21.41
C GLU A 99 -5.41 -5.90 -21.92
N VAL A 100 -5.12 -4.62 -22.14
CA VAL A 100 -6.10 -3.64 -22.62
C VAL A 100 -5.51 -2.86 -23.79
N ALA A 101 -6.35 -2.54 -24.77
CA ALA A 101 -5.95 -1.76 -25.93
C ALA A 101 -5.83 -0.26 -25.59
N ASP A 102 -6.73 0.26 -24.75
CA ASP A 102 -6.82 1.69 -24.45
C ASP A 102 -7.39 2.00 -23.05
N ASN A 103 -7.49 3.30 -22.75
CA ASN A 103 -8.08 3.78 -21.50
C ASN A 103 -9.59 3.48 -21.36
N ASN A 104 -10.33 3.33 -22.45
CA ASN A 104 -11.76 3.06 -22.38
C ASN A 104 -11.98 1.64 -21.89
N GLN A 105 -11.22 0.68 -22.42
CA GLN A 105 -11.28 -0.71 -21.97
C GLN A 105 -10.83 -0.85 -20.51
N ALA A 106 -9.76 -0.15 -20.10
CA ALA A 106 -9.33 -0.12 -18.69
C ALA A 106 -10.43 0.42 -17.76
N LYS A 107 -11.11 1.50 -18.15
CA LYS A 107 -12.23 2.06 -17.38
C LYS A 107 -13.44 1.13 -17.34
N GLN A 108 -13.72 0.38 -18.41
CA GLN A 108 -14.79 -0.62 -18.43
C GLN A 108 -14.51 -1.75 -17.44
N ILE A 109 -13.29 -2.30 -17.43
CA ILE A 109 -12.85 -3.30 -16.43
C ILE A 109 -13.07 -2.75 -15.02
N ILE A 110 -12.59 -1.53 -14.73
CA ILE A 110 -12.74 -0.89 -13.42
C ILE A 110 -14.21 -0.72 -13.05
N GLN A 111 -15.06 -0.32 -13.99
CA GLN A 111 -16.49 -0.16 -13.76
C GLN A 111 -17.15 -1.50 -13.43
N HIS A 112 -16.83 -2.57 -14.15
CA HIS A 112 -17.35 -3.91 -13.87
C HIS A 112 -16.89 -4.43 -12.50
N VAL A 113 -15.63 -4.22 -12.13
CA VAL A 113 -15.12 -4.56 -10.79
C VAL A 113 -15.89 -3.77 -9.72
N THR A 114 -16.12 -2.48 -9.95
CA THR A 114 -16.87 -1.62 -9.01
C THR A 114 -18.32 -2.06 -8.86
N ASP A 115 -19.00 -2.35 -9.97
CA ASP A 115 -20.40 -2.75 -9.98
C ASP A 115 -20.64 -4.12 -9.33
N TYR A 116 -19.68 -5.04 -9.48
CA TYR A 116 -19.75 -6.37 -8.86
C TYR A 116 -19.44 -6.34 -7.36
N ASN A 117 -18.64 -5.37 -6.90
CA ASN A 117 -18.13 -5.31 -5.53
C ASN A 117 -18.60 -4.06 -4.75
N ARG A 118 -19.90 -3.74 -4.79
CA ARG A 118 -20.50 -2.50 -4.25
C ARG A 118 -20.26 -2.25 -2.74
N ASP A 119 -20.04 -3.31 -1.98
CA ASP A 119 -19.79 -3.21 -0.53
C ASP A 119 -18.34 -2.85 -0.18
N TYR A 120 -17.47 -2.74 -1.19
CA TYR A 120 -16.05 -2.48 -1.05
C TYR A 120 -15.65 -1.14 -1.64
N ASN A 121 -14.54 -0.59 -1.16
CA ASN A 121 -13.87 0.52 -1.82
C ASN A 121 -12.94 -0.05 -2.88
N ILE A 122 -13.13 0.37 -4.14
CA ILE A 122 -12.23 0.03 -5.23
C ILE A 122 -11.14 1.09 -5.30
N LEU A 123 -9.91 0.66 -5.06
CA LEU A 123 -8.75 1.55 -5.00
C LEU A 123 -7.65 1.07 -5.94
N PHE A 124 -6.79 1.98 -6.34
CA PHE A 124 -5.77 1.75 -7.35
C PHE A 124 -4.38 2.04 -6.81
N ARG A 125 -3.40 1.33 -7.37
CA ARG A 125 -1.97 1.66 -7.24
C ARG A 125 -1.30 1.46 -8.59
N GLY A 126 -0.59 2.47 -9.06
CA GLY A 126 0.25 2.35 -10.24
C GLY A 126 1.70 2.03 -9.88
N GLN A 127 2.34 1.14 -10.64
CA GLN A 127 3.78 0.93 -10.55
C GLN A 127 4.39 0.75 -11.93
N GLY A 128 5.45 1.51 -12.23
CA GLY A 128 6.24 1.34 -13.45
C GLY A 128 7.04 0.04 -13.52
N THR A 129 7.13 -0.69 -12.41
CA THR A 129 7.73 -2.00 -12.33
C THR A 129 7.00 -2.79 -11.26
N TYR A 130 6.52 -3.97 -11.59
CA TYR A 130 6.00 -4.89 -10.58
C TYR A 130 7.16 -5.51 -9.77
N TYR A 131 6.97 -5.60 -8.46
CA TYR A 131 7.91 -6.22 -7.54
C TYR A 131 7.30 -7.47 -6.95
N THR A 132 8.10 -8.50 -6.72
CA THR A 132 7.66 -9.74 -6.07
C THR A 132 8.28 -9.90 -4.70
N ILE A 133 7.60 -10.67 -3.84
CA ILE A 133 8.20 -11.12 -2.59
C ILE A 133 9.41 -12.01 -2.91
N ASN A 134 10.49 -11.83 -2.15
CA ASN A 134 11.70 -12.64 -2.28
C ASN A 134 11.59 -13.92 -1.45
N ARG A 135 10.80 -14.90 -1.94
CA ARG A 135 10.76 -16.26 -1.39
C ARG A 135 11.69 -17.19 -2.16
N SER A 136 12.18 -18.24 -1.50
CA SER A 136 12.90 -19.29 -2.21
C SER A 136 11.97 -20.03 -3.19
N PRO A 137 12.50 -20.64 -4.27
CA PRO A 137 11.70 -21.50 -5.15
C PRO A 137 11.00 -22.62 -4.41
N GLU A 138 11.65 -23.21 -3.39
CA GLU A 138 11.11 -24.28 -2.56
C GLU A 138 9.96 -23.80 -1.69
N GLU A 139 10.08 -22.64 -1.04
CA GLU A 139 8.97 -22.04 -0.27
C GLU A 139 7.76 -21.75 -1.16
N ARG A 140 7.98 -21.30 -2.41
CA ARG A 140 6.89 -21.06 -3.36
C ARG A 140 6.22 -22.35 -3.80
N ASP A 141 7.01 -23.38 -4.04
CA ASP A 141 6.50 -24.70 -4.38
C ASP A 141 5.65 -25.29 -3.25
N LEU A 142 6.14 -25.21 -2.01
CA LEU A 142 5.42 -25.66 -0.82
C LEU A 142 4.13 -24.88 -0.55
N LEU A 143 4.05 -23.59 -0.90
CA LEU A 143 2.84 -22.78 -0.70
C LEU A 143 1.84 -22.89 -1.84
N TYR A 144 2.33 -22.88 -3.09
CA TYR A 144 1.53 -22.66 -4.30
C TYR A 144 1.56 -23.82 -5.29
N GLY A 145 2.31 -24.90 -5.02
CA GLY A 145 2.57 -25.98 -5.97
C GLY A 145 3.28 -25.51 -7.25
N GLU A 146 3.96 -24.35 -7.18
CA GLU A 146 4.63 -23.74 -8.32
C GLU A 146 5.85 -22.92 -7.88
N SER A 147 7.05 -23.46 -8.10
CA SER A 147 8.33 -22.78 -7.82
C SER A 147 8.53 -21.40 -8.49
N LYS A 148 7.77 -21.10 -9.55
CA LYS A 148 7.83 -19.82 -10.30
C LYS A 148 6.66 -18.88 -10.03
N ALA A 149 5.78 -19.19 -9.07
CA ALA A 149 4.66 -18.34 -8.70
C ALA A 149 5.11 -16.88 -8.44
N LYS A 150 4.39 -15.93 -9.06
CA LYS A 150 4.65 -14.49 -8.95
C LYS A 150 3.80 -13.89 -7.83
N GLU A 151 4.37 -13.73 -6.66
CA GLU A 151 3.69 -13.15 -5.51
C GLU A 151 4.00 -11.64 -5.42
N PRO A 152 3.01 -10.74 -5.48
CA PRO A 152 3.28 -9.30 -5.53
C PRO A 152 3.76 -8.78 -4.18
N SER A 153 4.71 -7.86 -4.21
CA SER A 153 5.23 -7.17 -3.03
C SER A 153 4.59 -5.80 -2.86
N PHE A 154 3.68 -5.72 -1.90
CA PHE A 154 3.09 -4.49 -1.37
C PHE A 154 3.63 -4.18 0.02
N LEU A 155 4.90 -4.51 0.26
CA LEU A 155 5.58 -4.19 1.51
C LEU A 155 5.68 -2.68 1.67
N SER A 156 5.28 -2.22 2.85
CA SER A 156 5.40 -0.83 3.25
C SER A 156 6.87 -0.43 3.42
N SER A 157 7.16 0.87 3.34
CA SER A 157 8.54 1.35 3.22
C SER A 157 9.39 1.01 4.45
N HIS A 158 8.80 0.95 5.65
CA HIS A 158 9.54 0.61 6.87
C HIS A 158 10.12 -0.83 6.88
N CYS A 159 9.44 -1.78 6.22
CA CYS A 159 9.87 -3.18 6.10
C CYS A 159 11.11 -3.37 5.20
N ARG A 160 11.58 -2.32 4.52
CA ARG A 160 12.72 -2.43 3.60
C ARG A 160 14.02 -2.59 4.40
N PRO A 161 14.95 -3.46 3.96
CA PRO A 161 16.17 -3.80 4.70
C PRO A 161 17.01 -2.59 5.13
N ASN A 162 17.01 -1.52 4.33
CA ASN A 162 17.80 -0.31 4.57
C ASN A 162 17.08 0.75 5.44
N ILE A 163 15.91 0.43 5.99
CA ILE A 163 15.19 1.28 6.94
C ILE A 163 15.16 0.58 8.30
N ASN A 164 14.58 -0.63 8.36
CA ASN A 164 14.43 -1.47 9.55
C ASN A 164 14.25 -0.67 10.87
N LEU A 165 13.34 0.31 10.83
CA LEU A 165 12.99 1.12 11.99
C LEU A 165 11.83 0.46 12.70
N ASP A 166 11.90 0.43 14.03
CA ASP A 166 10.84 -0.12 14.89
C ASP A 166 9.51 0.61 14.67
N GLU A 167 8.42 -0.14 14.53
CA GLU A 167 7.09 0.40 14.24
C GLU A 167 6.59 1.35 15.35
N LYS A 168 6.90 1.06 16.62
CA LYS A 168 6.47 1.89 17.75
C LYS A 168 7.26 3.19 17.81
N PHE A 169 8.57 3.11 17.56
CA PHE A 169 9.40 4.29 17.41
C PHE A 169 8.86 5.19 16.30
N LEU A 170 8.57 4.60 15.15
CA LEU A 170 8.03 5.33 14.03
C LEU A 170 6.66 5.97 14.34
N GLN A 171 5.74 5.22 14.96
CA GLN A 171 4.44 5.76 15.40
C GLN A 171 4.61 6.98 16.30
N SER A 172 5.52 6.89 17.26
CA SER A 172 5.82 8.00 18.18
C SER A 172 6.40 9.19 17.44
N LEU A 173 7.34 8.96 16.51
CA LEU A 173 7.94 9.98 15.67
C LEU A 173 6.89 10.69 14.82
N TRP A 174 6.05 9.96 14.09
CA TRP A 174 5.06 10.58 13.21
C TRP A 174 3.96 11.31 13.98
N ASN A 175 3.53 10.80 15.14
CA ASN A 175 2.56 11.49 15.98
C ASN A 175 3.12 12.81 16.52
N TRP A 176 4.39 12.83 16.88
CA TRP A 176 5.08 14.07 17.27
C TRP A 176 5.16 15.05 16.09
N GLN A 177 5.63 14.59 14.92
CA GLN A 177 5.72 15.44 13.72
C GLN A 177 4.35 15.95 13.26
N GLY A 178 3.31 15.11 13.33
CA GLY A 178 1.94 15.50 12.99
C GLY A 178 1.41 16.62 13.90
N ARG A 179 1.64 16.53 15.21
CA ARG A 179 1.26 17.59 16.16
C ARG A 179 2.02 18.89 15.89
N MET A 180 3.32 18.81 15.62
CA MET A 180 4.13 19.99 15.27
C MET A 180 3.65 20.64 13.98
N LEU A 181 3.39 19.83 12.94
CA LEU A 181 2.83 20.31 11.67
C LEU A 181 1.49 21.03 11.87
N LEU A 182 0.54 20.41 12.59
CA LEU A 182 -0.76 21.00 12.88
C LEU A 182 -0.64 22.27 13.74
N ASN A 183 0.35 22.33 14.63
CA ASN A 183 0.61 23.54 15.40
C ASN A 183 1.12 24.66 14.50
N ASP A 184 2.16 24.41 13.72
CA ASP A 184 2.82 25.41 12.87
C ASP A 184 1.86 25.96 11.82
N ILE A 185 1.12 25.08 11.13
CA ILE A 185 0.09 25.51 10.17
C ILE A 185 -1.01 26.30 10.88
N GLY A 186 -1.38 25.93 12.11
CA GLY A 186 -2.36 26.68 12.88
C GLY A 186 -1.93 28.11 13.20
N VAL A 187 -0.64 28.33 13.46
CA VAL A 187 -0.08 29.67 13.69
C VAL A 187 -0.17 30.52 12.42
N ASP A 188 0.12 29.95 11.26
CA ASP A 188 0.02 30.63 9.98
C ASP A 188 -1.45 30.98 9.67
N LEU A 189 -2.36 30.00 9.80
CA LEU A 189 -3.80 30.17 9.54
C LEU A 189 -4.48 31.20 10.46
N TYR A 190 -4.00 31.40 11.68
CA TYR A 190 -4.57 32.38 12.62
C TYR A 190 -4.54 33.80 12.04
N ASN A 191 -3.53 34.13 11.24
CA ASN A 191 -3.38 35.45 10.63
C ASN A 191 -4.06 35.56 9.25
N GLU A 192 -4.29 34.43 8.59
CA GLU A 192 -4.80 34.37 7.21
C GLU A 192 -6.33 34.22 7.14
N LEU A 193 -6.92 33.48 8.08
CA LEU A 193 -8.33 33.12 8.05
C LEU A 193 -9.21 34.06 8.89
N PRO A 194 -10.48 34.27 8.50
CA PRO A 194 -11.49 34.84 9.39
C PRO A 194 -11.63 34.02 10.67
N ASN A 195 -11.94 34.69 11.79
CA ASN A 195 -12.04 34.04 13.10
C ASN A 195 -12.98 32.82 13.11
N THR A 196 -14.08 32.85 12.35
CA THR A 196 -15.01 31.71 12.24
C THR A 196 -14.36 30.47 11.62
N GLU A 197 -13.62 30.64 10.52
CA GLU A 197 -12.93 29.55 9.82
C GLU A 197 -11.73 29.03 10.61
N TYR A 198 -11.01 29.93 11.29
CA TYR A 198 -9.94 29.54 12.21
C TYR A 198 -10.46 28.70 13.37
N MET A 199 -11.59 29.08 13.98
CA MET A 199 -12.19 28.29 15.06
C MET A 199 -12.65 26.91 14.58
N ASP A 200 -13.17 26.80 13.35
CA ASP A 200 -13.49 25.50 12.74
C ASP A 200 -12.24 24.62 12.57
N TYR A 201 -11.14 25.21 12.10
CA TYR A 201 -9.84 24.53 12.05
C TYR A 201 -9.41 24.07 13.43
N PHE A 202 -9.42 24.97 14.41
CA PHE A 202 -8.96 24.72 15.77
C PHE A 202 -9.74 23.57 16.44
N HIS A 203 -11.08 23.58 16.34
CA HIS A 203 -11.91 22.49 16.87
C HIS A 203 -11.66 21.16 16.15
N SER A 204 -11.53 21.18 14.82
CA SER A 204 -11.23 19.97 14.05
C SER A 204 -9.83 19.41 14.36
N LYS A 205 -8.84 20.28 14.54
CA LYS A 205 -7.50 19.92 15.00
C LYS A 205 -7.56 19.24 16.37
N GLN A 206 -8.26 19.81 17.34
CA GLN A 206 -8.39 19.22 18.68
C GLN A 206 -9.05 17.84 18.64
N GLU A 207 -10.08 17.65 17.80
CA GLU A 207 -10.72 16.35 17.60
C GLU A 207 -9.72 15.31 17.04
N ILE A 208 -8.92 15.70 16.05
CA ILE A 208 -7.91 14.83 15.44
C ILE A 208 -6.82 14.48 16.48
N GLU A 209 -6.29 15.46 17.20
CA GLU A 209 -5.24 15.28 18.21
C GLU A 209 -5.70 14.51 19.46
N GLY A 210 -7.01 14.54 19.76
CA GLY A 210 -7.63 13.85 20.89
C GLY A 210 -8.08 12.42 20.60
N THR A 211 -7.95 11.93 19.36
CA THR A 211 -8.43 10.60 18.95
C THR A 211 -7.36 9.81 18.20
N PHE A 212 -7.67 8.57 17.80
CA PHE A 212 -6.78 7.76 16.97
C PHE A 212 -6.50 8.38 15.59
N LYS A 213 -7.31 9.36 15.15
CA LYS A 213 -7.17 10.06 13.88
C LYS A 213 -5.82 10.75 13.72
N LEU A 214 -5.17 11.17 14.81
CA LEU A 214 -3.81 11.70 14.74
C LEU A 214 -2.83 10.69 14.13
N SER A 215 -2.88 9.43 14.57
CA SER A 215 -2.00 8.38 14.02
C SER A 215 -2.26 8.16 12.53
N LEU A 216 -3.52 8.26 12.11
CA LEU A 216 -3.91 8.11 10.72
C LEU A 216 -3.49 9.32 9.85
N PHE A 217 -3.65 10.54 10.36
CA PHE A 217 -3.15 11.77 9.72
C PHE A 217 -1.63 11.70 9.55
N SER A 218 -0.92 11.39 10.63
CA SER A 218 0.53 11.26 10.68
C SER A 218 1.06 10.19 9.71
N LEU A 219 0.38 9.04 9.62
CA LEU A 219 0.69 8.00 8.64
C LEU A 219 0.58 8.54 7.21
N GLY A 220 -0.52 9.23 6.90
CA GLY A 220 -0.75 9.76 5.57
C GLY A 220 0.28 10.81 5.15
N MET A 221 0.68 11.69 6.08
CA MET A 221 1.77 12.64 5.81
C MET A 221 3.09 11.91 5.56
N ALA A 222 3.46 10.94 6.41
CA ALA A 222 4.71 10.22 6.24
C ALA A 222 4.85 9.61 4.85
N GLN A 223 3.76 9.06 4.36
CA GLN A 223 3.73 8.33 3.13
C GLN A 223 3.94 9.19 1.87
N HIS A 224 3.19 10.29 1.75
CA HIS A 224 3.26 11.15 0.56
C HIS A 224 4.50 12.06 0.53
N TYR A 225 5.15 12.29 1.67
CA TYR A 225 6.37 13.09 1.76
C TYR A 225 7.65 12.25 1.87
N GLY A 226 7.57 10.94 1.62
CA GLY A 226 8.74 10.07 1.49
C GLY A 226 9.36 9.58 2.79
N MET A 227 8.74 9.87 3.93
CA MET A 227 9.15 9.29 5.20
C MET A 227 8.78 7.79 5.22
N PRO A 228 9.51 6.95 5.97
CA PRO A 228 9.09 5.58 6.20
C PRO A 228 7.65 5.54 6.72
N SER A 229 6.89 4.51 6.39
CA SER A 229 5.53 4.29 6.86
C SER A 229 5.18 2.80 6.88
N VAL A 230 4.15 2.45 7.66
CA VAL A 230 3.52 1.12 7.69
C VAL A 230 2.38 0.98 6.66
N GLY A 231 2.07 2.05 5.93
CA GLY A 231 0.96 2.12 4.98
C GLY A 231 1.35 1.75 3.55
N LEU A 232 0.33 1.55 2.71
CA LEU A 232 0.45 1.40 1.25
C LEU A 232 -0.34 2.51 0.55
N ASP A 233 0.27 3.14 -0.47
CA ASP A 233 -0.33 4.31 -1.13
C ASP A 233 -1.35 3.79 -2.10
N LEU A 234 -2.58 4.26 -1.91
CA LEU A 234 -3.72 3.95 -2.74
C LEU A 234 -4.37 5.25 -3.19
N THR A 235 -5.08 5.19 -4.30
CA THR A 235 -5.87 6.32 -4.83
C THR A 235 -7.19 5.79 -5.35
N ASP A 236 -8.25 6.59 -5.25
CA ASP A 236 -9.51 6.30 -5.94
C ASP A 236 -9.54 6.90 -7.37
N ASP A 237 -8.48 7.61 -7.77
CA ASP A 237 -8.35 8.19 -9.10
C ASP A 237 -7.47 7.33 -10.00
N TYR A 238 -8.11 6.69 -10.98
CA TYR A 238 -7.45 5.92 -12.03
C TYR A 238 -6.36 6.72 -12.76
N ARG A 239 -6.56 8.03 -13.01
CA ARG A 239 -5.57 8.85 -13.71
C ARG A 239 -4.29 9.01 -12.88
N THR A 240 -4.44 9.17 -11.57
CA THR A 240 -3.32 9.23 -10.63
C THR A 240 -2.55 7.91 -10.66
N ALA A 241 -3.24 6.76 -10.59
CA ALA A 241 -2.59 5.46 -10.70
C ALA A 241 -1.86 5.27 -12.04
N LEU A 242 -2.48 5.66 -13.16
CA LEU A 242 -1.86 5.58 -14.48
C LEU A 242 -0.60 6.47 -14.59
N CYS A 243 -0.59 7.66 -13.97
CA CYS A 243 0.61 8.50 -13.86
C CYS A 243 1.76 7.74 -13.18
N PHE A 244 1.52 7.15 -12.01
CA PHE A 244 2.56 6.41 -11.28
C PHE A 244 3.01 5.14 -12.01
N ALA A 245 2.11 4.50 -12.75
CA ALA A 245 2.46 3.33 -13.56
C ALA A 245 3.28 3.72 -14.80
N SER A 246 3.06 4.91 -15.36
CA SER A 246 3.72 5.32 -16.61
C SER A 246 5.05 6.03 -16.41
N ASN A 247 5.35 6.50 -15.21
CA ASN A 247 6.55 7.29 -14.95
C ASN A 247 7.57 6.55 -14.07
N LYS A 248 8.84 6.80 -14.35
CA LYS A 248 9.99 6.42 -13.53
C LYS A 248 10.35 7.58 -12.61
N PHE A 249 10.53 7.26 -11.34
CA PHE A 249 10.91 8.20 -10.30
C PHE A 249 12.32 7.88 -9.82
N THR A 250 13.26 8.82 -9.96
CA THR A 250 14.67 8.62 -9.59
C THR A 250 15.20 9.77 -8.75
N TYR A 251 15.89 9.45 -7.65
CA TYR A 251 16.52 10.46 -6.80
C TYR A 251 17.81 11.00 -7.44
N ASP A 252 18.02 12.31 -7.36
CA ASP A 252 19.32 12.93 -7.64
C ASP A 252 20.25 12.88 -6.41
N SER A 253 21.45 13.45 -6.53
CA SER A 253 22.43 13.56 -5.44
C SER A 253 21.97 14.41 -4.26
N ASN A 254 20.93 15.23 -4.44
CA ASN A 254 20.35 16.10 -3.41
C ASN A 254 19.05 15.50 -2.82
N ASN A 255 18.72 14.24 -3.17
CA ASN A 255 17.47 13.56 -2.83
C ASN A 255 16.21 14.26 -3.35
N ASN A 256 16.30 15.00 -4.45
CA ASN A 256 15.12 15.43 -5.20
C ASN A 256 14.67 14.31 -6.14
N LEU A 257 13.37 14.23 -6.38
CA LEU A 257 12.77 13.22 -7.21
C LEU A 257 12.63 13.74 -8.65
N ASN A 258 13.36 13.14 -9.57
CA ASN A 258 13.19 13.38 -11.01
C ASN A 258 12.14 12.44 -11.56
N VAL A 259 11.25 12.98 -12.39
CA VAL A 259 10.17 12.21 -13.03
C VAL A 259 10.40 12.15 -14.52
N LYS A 260 10.44 10.94 -15.08
CA LYS A 260 10.54 10.72 -16.53
C LYS A 260 9.55 9.66 -16.98
N LEU A 261 9.06 9.77 -18.20
CA LEU A 261 8.28 8.71 -18.83
C LEU A 261 9.10 7.41 -18.89
N LEU A 262 8.44 6.26 -18.72
CA LEU A 262 9.08 4.98 -18.94
C LEU A 262 9.37 4.74 -20.41
N ASP A 263 10.57 4.22 -20.69
CA ASP A 263 10.95 3.75 -22.02
C ASP A 263 10.34 2.37 -22.33
N ASP A 264 10.14 1.55 -21.29
CA ASP A 264 9.59 0.20 -21.38
C ASP A 264 8.43 0.02 -20.37
N PHE A 265 7.27 -0.38 -20.90
CA PHE A 265 6.04 -0.63 -20.16
C PHE A 265 5.80 -2.11 -19.85
N SER A 266 6.72 -3.02 -20.23
CA SER A 266 6.57 -4.48 -20.10
C SER A 266 6.22 -4.95 -18.68
N LYS A 267 6.67 -4.20 -17.67
CA LYS A 267 6.42 -4.47 -16.24
C LYS A 267 5.51 -3.45 -15.56
N SER A 268 4.94 -2.53 -16.33
CA SER A 268 4.08 -1.47 -15.80
C SER A 268 2.66 -1.98 -15.60
N MET A 269 2.13 -1.75 -14.40
CA MET A 269 0.84 -2.29 -14.00
C MET A 269 0.06 -1.29 -13.16
N ILE A 270 -1.27 -1.32 -13.32
CA ILE A 270 -2.23 -0.76 -12.38
C ILE A 270 -2.83 -1.93 -11.60
N TYR A 271 -2.66 -1.90 -10.28
CA TYR A 271 -3.27 -2.85 -9.36
C TYR A 271 -4.63 -2.33 -8.94
N VAL A 272 -5.65 -3.18 -9.05
CA VAL A 272 -7.02 -2.88 -8.62
C VAL A 272 -7.31 -3.65 -7.34
N PHE A 273 -7.54 -2.92 -6.25
CA PHE A 273 -7.84 -3.48 -4.94
C PHE A 273 -9.32 -3.39 -4.62
N LYS A 274 -9.87 -4.48 -4.09
CA LYS A 274 -11.19 -4.58 -3.47
C LYS A 274 -11.00 -4.52 -1.95
N CYS A 275 -11.02 -3.32 -1.39
CA CYS A 275 -10.75 -3.08 0.02
C CYS A 275 -12.05 -3.04 0.86
N PRO A 276 -12.17 -3.84 1.94
CA PRO A 276 -13.22 -3.65 2.92
C PRO A 276 -13.23 -2.21 3.46
N ARG A 277 -14.42 -1.66 3.75
CA ARG A 277 -14.57 -0.25 4.16
C ARG A 277 -13.87 0.09 5.49
N ASN A 278 -13.59 -0.91 6.32
CA ASN A 278 -12.95 -0.76 7.63
C ASN A 278 -11.42 -0.98 7.60
N VAL A 279 -10.82 -1.28 6.44
CA VAL A 279 -9.35 -1.47 6.34
C VAL A 279 -8.62 -0.31 5.66
N VAL A 280 -9.38 0.60 5.06
CA VAL A 280 -8.87 1.77 4.34
C VAL A 280 -9.67 3.01 4.71
N PHE A 281 -9.05 4.19 4.63
CA PHE A 281 -9.71 5.47 4.83
C PHE A 281 -9.15 6.53 3.86
N PRO A 282 -9.97 7.50 3.41
CA PRO A 282 -9.50 8.60 2.60
C PRO A 282 -8.77 9.64 3.45
N TYR A 283 -7.85 10.40 2.86
CA TYR A 283 -7.17 11.50 3.55
C TYR A 283 -8.14 12.55 4.13
N SER A 284 -9.25 12.81 3.43
CA SER A 284 -10.29 13.74 3.90
C SER A 284 -10.89 13.37 5.25
N TYR A 285 -10.82 12.11 5.67
CA TYR A 285 -11.29 11.65 6.99
C TYR A 285 -10.42 12.15 8.15
N THR A 286 -9.14 12.41 7.89
CA THR A 286 -8.13 12.76 8.90
C THR A 286 -7.54 14.14 8.69
N LYS A 287 -7.99 14.87 7.67
CA LYS A 287 -7.62 16.25 7.39
C LYS A 287 -8.46 17.22 8.24
N PRO A 288 -7.83 18.16 8.98
CA PRO A 288 -8.59 19.19 9.68
C PRO A 288 -9.40 20.06 8.72
N LYS A 289 -10.54 20.59 9.17
CA LYS A 289 -11.29 21.60 8.42
C LYS A 289 -10.43 22.84 8.14
N ASN A 290 -10.60 23.47 6.98
CA ASN A 290 -9.83 24.64 6.54
C ASN A 290 -8.31 24.43 6.50
N PHE A 291 -7.84 23.18 6.56
CA PHE A 291 -6.43 22.85 6.35
C PHE A 291 -6.06 23.08 4.88
N PRO A 292 -4.87 23.65 4.59
CA PRO A 292 -4.45 23.94 3.23
C PRO A 292 -4.45 22.69 2.35
N LYS A 293 -4.64 22.89 1.05
CA LYS A 293 -4.48 21.83 0.06
C LYS A 293 -3.02 21.37 0.05
N CYS A 294 -2.79 20.07 0.05
CA CYS A 294 -1.44 19.50 0.03
C CYS A 294 -1.35 18.28 -0.90
N ARG A 295 -0.17 17.70 -1.07
CA ARG A 295 0.08 16.59 -2.00
C ARG A 295 -0.91 15.41 -1.87
N PRO A 296 -1.25 14.90 -0.68
CA PRO A 296 -2.33 13.89 -0.52
C PRO A 296 -3.67 14.27 -1.15
N ASP A 297 -4.10 15.55 -1.09
CA ASP A 297 -5.33 16.00 -1.74
C ASP A 297 -5.19 15.92 -3.27
N CYS A 298 -4.05 16.35 -3.81
CA CYS A 298 -3.78 16.31 -5.25
C CYS A 298 -3.74 14.89 -5.81
N GLN A 299 -3.35 13.91 -4.99
CA GLN A 299 -3.21 12.51 -5.40
C GLN A 299 -4.43 11.66 -5.05
N HIS A 300 -5.50 12.28 -4.55
CA HIS A 300 -6.71 11.58 -4.12
C HIS A 300 -6.38 10.42 -3.17
N ALA A 301 -5.59 10.73 -2.14
CA ALA A 301 -4.94 9.74 -1.30
C ALA A 301 -5.90 8.92 -0.44
N TRP A 302 -5.70 7.61 -0.47
CA TRP A 302 -6.29 6.63 0.45
C TRP A 302 -5.19 5.84 1.15
N PHE A 303 -5.47 5.49 2.40
CA PHE A 303 -4.50 4.82 3.27
C PHE A 303 -5.03 3.48 3.73
N GLY A 304 -4.22 2.43 3.53
CA GLY A 304 -4.43 1.12 4.14
C GLY A 304 -3.56 0.95 5.38
N HIS A 305 -4.14 0.45 6.47
CA HIS A 305 -3.45 0.25 7.76
C HIS A 305 -3.16 -1.22 8.09
N VAL A 306 -2.96 -2.06 7.07
CA VAL A 306 -2.91 -3.54 7.23
C VAL A 306 -1.50 -4.14 7.19
N GLY A 307 -0.48 -3.38 6.76
CA GLY A 307 0.88 -3.92 6.55
C GLY A 307 1.84 -3.70 7.73
N TRP A 308 1.54 -4.26 8.90
CA TRP A 308 2.36 -4.19 10.12
C TRP A 308 2.52 -5.57 10.79
N GLY A 309 3.46 -5.71 11.73
CA GLY A 309 3.67 -6.95 12.49
C GLY A 309 4.04 -8.14 11.59
N PHE A 310 3.34 -9.27 11.78
CA PHE A 310 3.57 -10.51 11.02
C PHE A 310 2.64 -10.72 9.82
N ALA A 311 1.99 -9.66 9.31
CA ALA A 311 1.25 -9.69 8.05
C ALA A 311 1.67 -8.52 7.14
N LYS A 312 2.97 -8.42 6.86
CA LYS A 312 3.60 -7.25 6.21
C LYS A 312 3.08 -6.97 4.79
N ASN A 313 2.54 -7.98 4.11
CA ASN A 313 2.00 -7.93 2.76
C ASN A 313 0.47 -8.15 2.71
N GLN A 314 -0.25 -7.90 3.80
CA GLN A 314 -1.69 -8.16 3.90
C GLN A 314 -2.51 -7.45 2.81
N MET A 315 -2.05 -6.30 2.30
CA MET A 315 -2.70 -5.61 1.16
C MET A 315 -2.82 -6.48 -0.09
N GLY A 316 -1.90 -7.44 -0.31
CA GLY A 316 -2.01 -8.41 -1.40
C GLY A 316 -3.31 -9.22 -1.33
N MET A 317 -3.86 -9.42 -0.13
CA MET A 317 -5.15 -10.09 0.06
C MET A 317 -6.36 -9.26 -0.41
N HIS A 318 -6.18 -7.98 -0.72
CA HIS A 318 -7.25 -7.17 -1.27
C HIS A 318 -7.15 -7.01 -2.78
N LEU A 319 -6.12 -7.60 -3.42
CA LEU A 319 -5.95 -7.51 -4.86
C LEU A 319 -7.08 -8.26 -5.59
N ALA A 320 -7.71 -7.59 -6.55
CA ALA A 320 -8.80 -8.13 -7.36
C ALA A 320 -8.32 -8.50 -8.76
N CYS A 321 -7.64 -7.58 -9.43
CA CYS A 321 -7.01 -7.82 -10.73
C CYS A 321 -5.87 -6.83 -10.97
N CYS A 322 -5.18 -7.00 -12.08
CA CYS A 322 -4.20 -6.04 -12.58
C CYS A 322 -4.50 -5.71 -14.03
N ILE A 323 -4.16 -4.48 -14.42
CA ILE A 323 -4.26 -4.00 -15.80
C ILE A 323 -2.84 -3.66 -16.24
N LYS A 324 -2.38 -4.29 -17.32
CA LYS A 324 -1.09 -3.98 -17.94
C LYS A 324 -1.18 -2.61 -18.61
N VAL A 325 -0.21 -1.75 -18.32
CA VAL A 325 -0.19 -0.40 -18.89
C VAL A 325 0.49 -0.40 -20.24
N THR A 326 -0.09 0.31 -21.20
CA THR A 326 0.46 0.50 -22.54
C THR A 326 0.86 1.96 -22.76
N LYS A 327 1.66 2.21 -23.80
CA LYS A 327 2.11 3.55 -24.16
C LYS A 327 0.94 4.45 -24.58
N GLU A 328 -0.05 3.86 -25.24
CA GLU A 328 -1.27 4.51 -25.72
C GLU A 328 -2.12 5.03 -24.56
N MET A 329 -2.15 4.32 -23.42
CA MET A 329 -2.87 4.76 -22.23
C MET A 329 -2.28 6.07 -21.68
N TYR A 330 -0.94 6.18 -21.64
CA TYR A 330 -0.27 7.39 -21.14
C TYR A 330 -0.52 8.64 -22.00
N ALA A 331 -0.81 8.49 -23.30
CA ALA A 331 -1.07 9.64 -24.19
C ALA A 331 -2.23 10.55 -23.71
N SER A 332 -3.08 10.05 -22.81
CA SER A 332 -4.16 10.81 -22.16
C SER A 332 -3.72 11.66 -20.96
N ILE A 333 -2.48 11.54 -20.49
CA ILE A 333 -1.92 12.27 -19.36
C ILE A 333 -1.00 13.36 -19.89
N ASP A 334 -1.39 14.61 -19.69
CA ASP A 334 -0.51 15.74 -19.96
C ASP A 334 0.45 16.04 -18.77
N GLN A 335 1.52 16.79 -19.07
CA GLN A 335 2.51 17.18 -18.06
C GLN A 335 1.93 18.11 -16.97
N ASN A 336 0.86 18.87 -17.26
CA ASN A 336 0.26 19.77 -16.27
C ASN A 336 -0.47 18.96 -15.20
N TYR A 337 -1.15 17.87 -15.58
CA TYR A 337 -1.76 16.95 -14.64
C TYR A 337 -0.69 16.30 -13.75
N LEU A 338 0.42 15.81 -14.33
CA LEU A 338 1.53 15.27 -13.55
C LEU A 338 2.09 16.29 -12.55
N LYS A 339 2.32 17.54 -12.98
CA LYS A 339 2.74 18.64 -12.08
C LYS A 339 1.72 18.92 -10.99
N SER A 340 0.43 18.81 -11.30
CA SER A 340 -0.64 19.02 -10.30
C SER A 340 -0.63 17.98 -9.18
N LEU A 341 -0.11 16.77 -9.43
CA LEU A 341 0.04 15.71 -8.41
C LEU A 341 1.16 16.00 -7.40
N PHE A 342 2.10 16.88 -7.74
CA PHE A 342 3.27 17.22 -6.92
C PHE A 342 3.42 18.74 -6.84
N PRO A 343 2.58 19.42 -6.02
CA PRO A 343 2.72 20.85 -5.80
C PRO A 343 4.10 21.19 -5.24
N SER A 344 4.60 22.37 -5.62
CA SER A 344 5.87 22.89 -5.14
C SER A 344 5.78 23.30 -3.66
N SER A 345 6.91 23.51 -2.98
CA SER A 345 6.87 23.95 -1.56
C SER A 345 6.23 25.33 -1.36
N LYS A 346 6.05 26.12 -2.43
CA LYS A 346 5.30 27.38 -2.39
C LYS A 346 3.79 27.17 -2.31
N ASP A 347 3.30 26.09 -2.92
CA ASP A 347 1.86 25.77 -3.04
C ASP A 347 1.44 24.67 -2.06
N ASP A 348 2.40 24.06 -1.36
CA ASP A 348 2.21 23.00 -0.38
C ASP A 348 2.91 23.36 0.95
N PRO A 349 2.18 23.99 1.90
CA PRO A 349 2.73 24.37 3.20
C PRO A 349 3.27 23.18 4.01
N VAL A 350 2.73 21.98 3.78
CA VAL A 350 3.17 20.77 4.46
C VAL A 350 4.55 20.34 3.93
N LEU A 351 4.75 20.38 2.62
CA LEU A 351 6.06 20.13 2.02
C LEU A 351 7.10 21.13 2.55
N GLU A 352 6.78 22.42 2.60
CA GLU A 352 7.72 23.43 3.11
C GLU A 352 8.06 23.20 4.58
N HIS A 353 7.10 22.79 5.41
CA HIS A 353 7.36 22.40 6.80
C HIS A 353 8.39 21.25 6.87
N PHE A 354 8.22 20.19 6.09
CA PHE A 354 9.16 19.07 6.07
C PHE A 354 10.54 19.44 5.48
N LEU A 355 10.58 20.31 4.47
CA LEU A 355 11.84 20.81 3.93
C LEU A 355 12.60 21.70 4.94
N LYS A 356 11.89 22.52 5.74
CA LYS A 356 12.50 23.27 6.85
C LYS A 356 13.12 22.35 7.89
N ILE A 357 12.47 21.22 8.20
CA ILE A 357 13.05 20.18 9.06
C ILE A 357 14.32 19.63 8.39
N LYS A 358 14.27 19.22 7.12
CA LYS A 358 15.43 18.71 6.37
C LYS A 358 16.64 19.64 6.34
N ARG A 359 16.43 20.96 6.34
CA ARG A 359 17.50 21.97 6.34
C ARG A 359 18.21 22.12 7.69
N LYS A 360 17.68 21.58 8.80
CA LYS A 360 18.32 21.68 10.12
C LYS A 360 19.49 20.69 10.24
N SER A 361 20.66 21.18 10.62
CA SER A 361 21.94 20.44 10.60
C SER A 361 22.29 19.68 11.89
N PHE A 362 21.40 19.65 12.89
CA PHE A 362 21.72 19.16 14.25
C PHE A 362 20.93 17.91 14.66
N TYR A 363 20.69 17.00 13.73
CA TYR A 363 19.98 15.76 14.03
C TYR A 363 20.95 14.61 14.30
N ASP A 364 20.50 13.69 15.17
CA ASP A 364 21.10 12.37 15.31
C ASP A 364 21.13 11.64 13.94
N PRO A 365 22.17 10.84 13.63
CA PRO A 365 22.27 10.10 12.36
C PRO A 365 21.02 9.28 11.98
N ALA A 366 20.31 8.70 12.95
CA ALA A 366 19.08 7.95 12.70
C ALA A 366 17.95 8.87 12.17
N VAL A 367 17.86 10.08 12.69
CA VAL A 367 16.88 11.09 12.25
C VAL A 367 17.26 11.65 10.89
N ILE A 368 18.56 11.87 10.63
CA ILE A 368 19.06 12.28 9.31
C ILE A 368 18.66 11.25 8.24
N ASN A 369 18.79 9.95 8.53
CA ASN A 369 18.39 8.87 7.61
C ASN A 369 16.89 8.87 7.25
N VAL A 370 16.03 9.31 8.18
CA VAL A 370 14.59 9.45 7.93
C VAL A 370 14.31 10.71 7.13
N VAL A 371 14.82 11.85 7.59
CA VAL A 371 14.50 13.18 7.04
C VAL A 371 15.10 13.38 5.65
N ASN A 372 16.24 12.76 5.34
CA ASN A 372 16.85 12.83 4.00
C ASN A 372 16.01 12.20 2.90
N ARG A 373 15.02 11.37 3.26
CA ARG A 373 14.07 10.77 2.31
C ARG A 373 12.97 11.74 1.88
N ILE A 374 12.80 12.85 2.60
CA ILE A 374 11.89 13.93 2.18
C ILE A 374 12.39 14.50 0.86
N TYR A 375 11.50 14.53 -0.12
CA TYR A 375 11.81 14.93 -1.48
C TYR A 375 10.88 16.02 -2.00
N ASP A 376 11.48 16.92 -2.77
CA ASP A 376 10.77 17.76 -3.72
C ASP A 376 10.82 17.10 -5.11
N VAL A 377 9.87 17.43 -5.98
CA VAL A 377 9.77 16.86 -7.32
C VAL A 377 10.25 17.86 -8.35
N ILE A 378 11.20 17.43 -9.18
CA ILE A 378 11.76 18.21 -10.29
C ILE A 378 11.29 17.58 -11.59
N PHE A 379 10.72 18.40 -12.46
CA PHE A 379 10.15 18.02 -13.76
C PHE A 379 11.07 18.38 -14.92
#